data_AF-X1IE77-F1
#
_entry.id   AF-X1IE77-F1
#
_cell.length_a   1.000
_cell.length_b   1.000
_cell.length_c   1.000
_cell.angle_alpha   90.00
_cell.angle_beta   90.00
_cell.angle_gamma   90.00
#
_symmetry.space_group_name_H-M   'P 1'
#
loop_
_entity.id
_entity.type
_entity.pdbx_description
1 polymer ?
#
loop_
_entity_poly.entity_id
_entity_poly.type
_entity_poly.pdbx_seq_one_letter_code
_entity_poly.pdbx_strand_id
1 'polypeptide(L)'
;LILPEAHAGLVAVIYADLSSAGLDALPAPDKVDAKENFPELFKEVLAEAPQGSIAVIAVPDQLHYGVLEVAIENDLHICVVKPLVLRYDRAEEIVKRAYERGLIVGVEYHKRFDYRNLMARKAYRAGRLGEFRLGQAQLLEPYYYRDSNFQNWCTCENSDMFTYVGCHYVDMVAFITGLRPVSVSVYGIVDK
;
A
#
# COMPACT_ATOMS: atom_id res chain seq x y z
N LEU A 1 12.52 6.21 -4.51
CA LEU A 1 12.96 7.38 -5.29
C LEU A 1 11.85 8.40 -5.23
N ILE A 2 12.02 9.49 -4.49
CA ILE A 2 11.05 10.59 -4.50
C ILE A 2 11.65 11.62 -5.45
N LEU A 3 11.09 11.69 -6.66
CA LEU A 3 11.48 12.71 -7.63
C LEU A 3 10.81 14.03 -7.19
N PRO A 4 11.58 15.13 -7.00
CA PRO A 4 11.08 16.41 -6.48
C PRO A 4 9.99 17.09 -7.33
N GLU A 5 9.74 16.61 -8.55
CA GLU A 5 8.88 17.28 -9.53
C GLU A 5 7.72 16.39 -10.03
N ALA A 6 7.38 15.33 -9.29
CA ALA A 6 6.30 14.42 -9.68
C ALA A 6 4.90 15.05 -9.50
N HIS A 7 4.54 16.01 -10.36
CA HIS A 7 3.16 16.44 -10.54
C HIS A 7 2.24 15.21 -10.62
N ALA A 8 1.10 15.28 -9.93
CA ALA A 8 0.16 14.18 -9.73
C ALA A 8 -0.37 13.65 -11.08
N GLY A 9 0.33 12.67 -11.66
CA GLY A 9 0.02 12.17 -13.00
C GLY A 9 0.44 10.74 -13.29
N LEU A 10 1.42 10.20 -12.56
CA LEU A 10 1.85 8.81 -12.74
C LEU A 10 1.78 8.05 -11.43
N VAL A 11 0.74 7.25 -11.29
CA VAL A 11 0.83 6.07 -10.45
C VAL A 11 1.39 4.92 -11.27
N ALA A 12 2.44 4.29 -10.75
CA ALA A 12 2.90 3.01 -11.25
C ALA A 12 1.91 1.89 -10.88
N VAL A 13 1.19 1.40 -11.90
CA VAL A 13 0.64 0.05 -11.93
C VAL A 13 1.61 -0.76 -12.78
N ILE A 14 2.36 -1.64 -12.15
CA ILE A 14 3.33 -2.49 -12.83
C ILE A 14 2.74 -3.89 -12.83
N TYR A 15 2.57 -4.50 -14.00
CA TYR A 15 2.37 -5.94 -14.06
C TYR A 15 3.72 -6.61 -14.36
N ALA A 16 3.96 -7.76 -13.75
CA ALA A 16 5.14 -8.58 -14.03
C ALA A 16 4.70 -9.85 -14.73
N ASP A 17 5.07 -10.00 -16.00
CA ASP A 17 5.05 -11.28 -16.70
C ASP A 17 6.34 -12.03 -16.36
N LEU A 18 6.23 -13.17 -15.68
CA LEU A 18 7.39 -14.00 -15.31
C LEU A 18 8.10 -14.62 -16.53
N SER A 19 7.53 -14.51 -17.73
CA SER A 19 8.08 -15.04 -18.98
C SER A 19 8.95 -14.05 -19.77
N SER A 20 8.88 -12.74 -19.47
CA SER A 20 9.68 -11.71 -20.15
C SER A 20 10.41 -10.82 -19.14
N ALA A 21 11.72 -10.66 -19.31
CA ALA A 21 12.61 -10.00 -18.33
C ALA A 21 12.60 -8.45 -18.40
N GLY A 22 11.58 -7.85 -19.03
CA GLY A 22 11.49 -6.40 -19.28
C GLY A 22 10.52 -5.69 -18.32
N LEU A 23 10.81 -4.43 -18.00
CA LEU A 23 9.87 -3.51 -17.38
C LEU A 23 9.59 -2.40 -18.39
N ASP A 24 8.37 -2.40 -18.94
CA ASP A 24 7.92 -1.35 -19.85
C ASP A 24 7.14 -0.29 -19.08
N ALA A 25 7.51 0.98 -19.25
CA ALA A 25 6.78 2.10 -18.69
C ALA A 25 5.71 2.58 -19.67
N LEU A 26 4.48 2.72 -19.19
CA LEU A 26 3.33 3.18 -19.98
C LEU A 26 2.67 4.40 -19.28
N PRO A 27 2.58 5.56 -19.96
CA PRO A 27 3.28 5.87 -21.20
C PRO A 27 4.81 5.88 -20.98
N ALA A 28 5.57 5.68 -22.05
CA ALA A 28 7.02 5.79 -21.96
C ALA A 28 7.39 7.25 -21.62
N PRO A 29 8.18 7.53 -20.57
CA PRO A 29 8.44 8.90 -20.12
C PRO A 29 9.10 9.81 -21.16
N ASP A 30 9.78 9.23 -22.16
CA ASP A 30 10.41 9.92 -23.28
C ASP A 30 9.43 10.27 -24.41
N LYS A 31 8.19 9.77 -24.36
CA LYS A 31 7.17 9.93 -25.41
C LYS A 31 6.02 10.86 -25.03
N VAL A 32 5.99 11.38 -23.80
CA VAL A 32 4.92 12.26 -23.31
C VAL A 32 5.50 13.47 -22.58
N ASP A 33 4.77 14.58 -22.56
CA ASP A 33 5.14 15.72 -21.72
C ASP A 33 4.87 15.39 -20.23
N ALA A 34 5.77 15.81 -19.34
CA ALA A 34 5.64 15.58 -17.90
C ALA A 34 4.39 16.21 -17.26
N LYS A 35 3.71 17.12 -17.96
CA LYS A 35 2.46 17.76 -17.53
C LYS A 35 1.21 17.02 -17.98
N GLU A 36 1.34 16.05 -18.87
CA GLU A 36 0.21 15.23 -19.31
C GLU A 36 -0.14 14.20 -18.23
N ASN A 37 -1.44 14.05 -17.96
CA ASN A 37 -1.96 13.13 -16.96
C ASN A 37 -2.75 12.01 -17.63
N PHE A 38 -2.52 10.78 -17.20
CA PHE A 38 -3.15 9.57 -17.75
C PHE A 38 -3.91 8.81 -16.66
N PRO A 39 -4.93 9.42 -16.01
CA PRO A 39 -5.58 8.87 -14.82
C PRO A 39 -6.29 7.53 -15.08
N GLU A 40 -6.66 7.24 -16.33
CA GLU A 40 -7.41 6.04 -16.72
C GLU A 40 -6.55 4.96 -17.39
N LEU A 41 -5.28 5.25 -17.70
CA LEU A 41 -4.42 4.33 -18.47
C LEU A 41 -4.20 3.00 -17.76
N PHE A 42 -4.27 2.98 -16.43
CA PHE A 42 -4.18 1.74 -15.66
C PHE A 42 -5.24 0.71 -16.08
N LYS A 43 -6.42 1.13 -16.55
CA LYS A 43 -7.47 0.22 -17.00
C LYS A 43 -7.06 -0.55 -18.24
N GLU A 44 -6.44 0.13 -19.20
CA GLU A 44 -5.91 -0.46 -20.42
C GLU A 44 -4.74 -1.39 -20.09
N VAL A 45 -3.80 -0.92 -19.27
CA VAL A 45 -2.62 -1.72 -18.84
C VAL A 45 -3.03 -3.01 -18.13
N LEU A 46 -4.02 -2.96 -17.23
CA LEU A 46 -4.50 -4.14 -16.52
C LEU A 46 -5.33 -5.07 -17.42
N ALA A 47 -6.08 -4.54 -18.39
CA ALA A 47 -6.86 -5.35 -19.31
C ALA A 47 -6.01 -6.09 -20.35
N GLU A 48 -4.86 -5.53 -20.73
CA GLU A 48 -3.91 -6.16 -21.65
C GLU A 48 -2.95 -7.15 -20.97
N ALA A 49 -2.91 -7.18 -19.64
CA ALA A 49 -2.02 -8.06 -18.89
C ALA A 49 -2.38 -9.55 -19.14
N PRO A 50 -1.38 -10.43 -19.36
CA PRO A 50 -1.64 -11.86 -19.49
C PRO A 50 -2.39 -12.42 -18.27
N GLN A 51 -3.36 -13.30 -18.50
CA GLN A 51 -4.15 -13.91 -17.43
C GLN A 51 -3.25 -14.58 -16.38
N GLY A 52 -3.54 -14.35 -15.10
CA GLY A 52 -2.75 -14.87 -13.98
C GLY A 52 -1.50 -14.04 -13.63
N SER A 53 -1.27 -12.91 -14.30
CA SER A 53 -0.24 -11.94 -13.90
C SER A 53 -0.54 -11.33 -12.53
N ILE A 54 0.47 -10.70 -11.92
CA ILE A 54 0.32 -9.93 -10.69
C ILE A 54 0.34 -8.44 -11.01
N ALA A 55 -0.72 -7.72 -10.60
CA ALA A 55 -0.76 -6.27 -10.58
C ALA A 55 -0.10 -5.74 -9.30
N VAL A 56 0.97 -4.96 -9.46
CA VAL A 56 1.63 -4.22 -8.37
C VAL A 56 1.08 -2.80 -8.35
N ILE A 57 0.35 -2.44 -7.29
CA ILE A 57 -0.43 -1.20 -7.19
C ILE A 57 0.18 -0.28 -6.14
N ALA A 58 0.64 0.90 -6.59
CA ALA A 58 1.25 1.93 -5.73
C ALA A 58 0.60 3.32 -5.97
N VAL A 59 -0.74 3.40 -5.88
CA VAL A 59 -1.53 4.64 -6.01
C VAL A 59 -1.68 5.34 -4.65
N PRO A 60 -2.04 6.64 -4.60
CA PRO A 60 -2.56 7.26 -3.38
C PRO A 60 -3.69 6.45 -2.73
N ASP A 61 -3.71 6.37 -1.41
CA ASP A 61 -4.55 5.45 -0.62
C ASP A 61 -6.05 5.44 -1.04
N GLN A 62 -6.63 6.61 -1.33
CA GLN A 62 -8.02 6.76 -1.71
C GLN A 62 -8.39 6.14 -3.07
N LEU A 63 -7.38 5.90 -3.92
CA LEU A 63 -7.55 5.32 -5.25
C LEU A 63 -7.43 3.79 -5.25
N HIS A 64 -6.99 3.17 -4.15
CA HIS A 64 -6.74 1.73 -4.08
C HIS A 64 -7.97 0.93 -4.50
N TYR A 65 -9.14 1.24 -3.94
CA TYR A 65 -10.35 0.45 -4.16
C TYR A 65 -10.71 0.36 -5.65
N GLY A 66 -10.69 1.48 -6.38
CA GLY A 66 -11.01 1.49 -7.80
C GLY A 66 -10.02 0.69 -8.66
N VAL A 67 -8.72 0.77 -8.33
CA VAL A 67 -7.69 0.03 -9.09
C VAL A 67 -7.71 -1.46 -8.76
N LEU A 68 -7.95 -1.82 -7.50
CA LEU A 68 -8.11 -3.22 -7.07
C LEU A 68 -9.30 -3.89 -7.77
N GLU A 69 -10.42 -3.19 -7.88
CA GLU A 69 -11.62 -3.68 -8.56
C GLU A 69 -11.32 -4.03 -10.03
N VAL A 70 -10.63 -3.14 -10.75
CA VAL A 70 -10.22 -3.37 -12.14
C VAL A 70 -9.24 -4.54 -12.25
N ALA A 71 -8.29 -4.68 -11.33
CA ALA A 71 -7.37 -5.83 -11.31
C ALA A 71 -8.12 -7.15 -11.10
N ILE A 72 -9.10 -7.19 -10.19
CA ILE A 72 -9.94 -8.37 -9.94
C ILE A 72 -10.81 -8.71 -11.15
N GLU A 73 -11.37 -7.72 -11.84
CA GLU A 73 -12.20 -7.91 -13.03
C GLU A 73 -11.42 -8.53 -14.20
N ASN A 74 -10.11 -8.29 -14.26
CA ASN A 74 -9.20 -8.86 -15.26
C ASN A 74 -8.45 -10.12 -14.77
N ASP A 75 -8.94 -10.76 -13.70
CA ASP A 75 -8.40 -12.01 -13.14
C ASP A 75 -6.88 -11.95 -12.82
N LEU A 76 -6.45 -10.81 -12.28
CA LEU A 76 -5.07 -10.59 -11.87
C LEU A 76 -4.87 -10.83 -10.38
N HIS A 77 -3.76 -11.46 -10.03
CA HIS A 77 -3.25 -11.44 -8.67
C HIS A 77 -2.82 -10.02 -8.27
N ILE A 78 -2.79 -9.71 -6.99
CA ILE A 78 -2.61 -8.35 -6.50
C ILE A 78 -1.48 -8.28 -5.47
N CYS A 79 -0.60 -7.30 -5.64
CA CYS A 79 0.31 -6.80 -4.62
C CYS A 79 0.10 -5.28 -4.48
N VAL A 80 -0.57 -4.83 -3.42
CA VAL A 80 -0.89 -3.40 -3.22
C VAL A 80 -0.09 -2.84 -2.06
N VAL A 81 0.39 -1.59 -2.19
CA VAL A 81 0.97 -0.86 -1.05
C VAL A 81 -0.05 -0.73 0.08
N LYS A 82 0.40 -0.63 1.33
CA LYS A 82 -0.52 -0.36 2.45
C LYS A 82 -1.14 1.05 2.34
N PRO A 83 -2.37 1.24 2.86
CA PRO A 83 -3.29 0.22 3.36
C PRO A 83 -3.95 -0.57 2.22
N LEU A 84 -4.65 -1.69 2.49
CA LEU A 84 -5.43 -2.36 1.43
C LEU A 84 -6.44 -1.39 0.81
N VAL A 85 -7.31 -0.83 1.63
CA VAL A 85 -8.27 0.23 1.33
C VAL A 85 -8.59 0.98 2.64
N LEU A 86 -9.19 2.16 2.54
CA LEU A 86 -9.48 3.03 3.69
C LEU A 86 -10.71 2.59 4.52
N ARG A 87 -11.57 1.73 3.97
CA ARG A 87 -12.80 1.29 4.65
C ARG A 87 -12.84 -0.22 4.82
N TYR A 88 -13.27 -0.66 5.99
CA TYR A 88 -13.36 -2.07 6.34
C TYR A 88 -14.33 -2.86 5.45
N ASP A 89 -15.51 -2.31 5.18
CA ASP A 89 -16.52 -2.94 4.31
C ASP A 89 -15.98 -3.20 2.89
N ARG A 90 -15.23 -2.25 2.33
CA ARG A 90 -14.54 -2.42 1.05
C ARG A 90 -13.42 -3.45 1.11
N ALA A 91 -12.71 -3.54 2.23
CA ALA A 91 -11.67 -4.57 2.40
C ALA A 91 -12.28 -5.97 2.39
N GLU A 92 -13.42 -6.18 3.07
CA GLU A 92 -14.14 -7.45 3.05
C GLU A 92 -14.65 -7.80 1.64
N GLU A 93 -15.18 -6.82 0.92
CA GLU A 93 -15.64 -6.98 -0.46
C GLU A 93 -14.51 -7.43 -1.39
N ILE A 94 -13.35 -6.76 -1.34
CA ILE A 94 -12.16 -7.10 -2.13
C ILE A 94 -11.69 -8.53 -1.82
N VAL A 95 -11.58 -8.88 -0.54
CA VAL A 95 -11.13 -10.22 -0.12
C VAL A 95 -12.09 -11.29 -0.61
N LYS A 96 -13.41 -11.06 -0.50
CA LYS A 96 -14.44 -11.99 -0.95
C LYS A 96 -14.34 -12.21 -2.47
N ARG A 97 -14.32 -11.13 -3.25
CA ARG A 97 -14.29 -11.21 -4.73
C ARG A 97 -13.02 -11.87 -5.24
N ALA A 98 -11.87 -11.52 -4.67
CA ALA A 98 -10.60 -12.14 -5.02
C ALA A 98 -10.61 -13.64 -4.69
N TYR A 99 -11.14 -14.04 -3.53
CA TYR A 99 -11.27 -15.44 -3.14
C TYR A 99 -12.18 -16.24 -4.10
N GLU A 100 -13.34 -15.69 -4.46
CA GLU A 100 -14.29 -16.32 -5.40
C GLU A 100 -13.68 -16.57 -6.79
N ARG A 101 -12.70 -15.75 -7.19
CA ARG A 101 -11.95 -15.88 -8.45
C ARG A 101 -10.63 -16.65 -8.33
N GLY A 102 -10.27 -17.12 -7.13
CA GLY A 102 -9.00 -17.82 -6.90
C GLY A 102 -7.76 -16.92 -6.98
N LEU A 103 -7.91 -15.61 -6.75
CA LEU A 103 -6.84 -14.62 -6.83
C LEU A 103 -6.16 -14.42 -5.46
N ILE A 104 -4.85 -14.19 -5.48
CA ILE A 104 -4.06 -13.82 -4.30
C ILE A 104 -4.08 -12.30 -4.15
N VAL A 105 -4.34 -11.81 -2.94
CA VAL A 105 -4.19 -10.40 -2.57
C VAL A 105 -3.13 -10.28 -1.48
N GLY A 106 -1.99 -9.69 -1.84
CA GLY A 106 -0.93 -9.30 -0.93
C GLY A 106 -0.99 -7.81 -0.62
N VAL A 107 -0.91 -7.46 0.66
CA VAL A 107 -0.67 -6.07 1.08
C VAL A 107 0.79 -5.94 1.48
N GLU A 108 1.46 -4.99 0.86
CA GLU A 108 2.87 -4.70 1.09
C GLU A 108 3.02 -4.00 2.44
N TYR A 109 3.46 -4.79 3.43
CA TYR A 109 3.92 -4.36 4.75
C TYR A 109 5.42 -4.63 4.89
N HIS A 110 6.27 -3.91 4.14
CA HIS A 110 7.71 -4.16 3.98
C HIS A 110 8.44 -4.22 5.31
N LYS A 111 8.00 -3.48 6.32
CA LYS A 111 8.63 -3.52 7.64
C LYS A 111 8.65 -4.93 8.23
N ARG A 112 7.71 -5.82 7.88
CA ARG A 112 7.74 -7.23 8.30
C ARG A 112 8.98 -7.98 7.80
N PHE A 113 9.58 -7.51 6.71
CA PHE A 113 10.77 -8.09 6.09
C PHE A 113 12.08 -7.43 6.55
N ASP A 114 12.02 -6.35 7.33
CA ASP A 114 13.21 -5.79 7.97
C ASP A 114 13.85 -6.84 8.89
N TYR A 115 15.16 -7.05 8.72
CA TYR A 115 15.90 -8.06 9.49
C TYR A 115 15.71 -7.90 11.00
N ARG A 116 15.69 -6.66 11.50
CA ARG A 116 15.47 -6.35 12.93
C ARG A 116 14.08 -6.79 13.41
N ASN A 117 13.05 -6.61 12.60
CA ASN A 117 11.68 -7.01 12.94
C ASN A 117 11.53 -8.54 12.90
N LEU A 118 12.17 -9.20 11.93
CA LEU A 118 12.26 -10.67 11.88
C LEU A 118 12.98 -11.25 13.10
N MET A 119 14.08 -10.63 13.53
CA MET A 119 14.80 -11.00 14.76
C MET A 119 13.93 -10.83 16.01
N ALA A 120 13.25 -9.69 16.13
CA ALA A 120 12.35 -9.40 17.26
C ALA A 120 11.22 -10.42 17.34
N ARG A 121 10.56 -10.71 16.21
CA ARG A 121 9.53 -11.77 16.10
C ARG A 121 10.07 -13.13 16.52
N LYS A 122 11.23 -13.53 16.00
CA LYS A 122 11.85 -14.82 16.35
C LYS A 122 12.20 -14.89 17.84
N ALA A 123 12.70 -13.80 18.43
CA ALA A 123 13.03 -13.73 19.85
C ALA A 123 11.81 -13.80 20.76
N TYR A 124 10.80 -12.98 20.46
CA TYR A 124 9.54 -12.95 21.19
C TYR A 124 8.85 -14.32 21.18
N ARG A 125 8.66 -14.90 19.99
CA ARG A 125 7.97 -16.19 19.83
C ARG A 125 8.74 -17.38 20.42
N ALA A 126 10.04 -17.24 20.66
CA ALA A 126 10.85 -18.21 21.38
C ALA A 126 10.83 -17.99 22.91
N GLY A 127 10.00 -17.08 23.43
CA GLY A 127 9.89 -16.78 24.87
C GLY A 127 11.05 -15.96 25.44
N ARG A 128 11.99 -15.47 24.61
CA ARG A 128 13.22 -14.79 25.07
C ARG A 128 13.00 -13.39 25.62
N LEU A 129 11.83 -12.79 25.37
CA LEU A 129 11.49 -11.43 25.76
C LEU A 129 10.41 -11.37 26.86
N GLY A 130 9.96 -12.52 27.36
CA GLY A 130 8.83 -12.59 28.29
C GLY A 130 7.49 -12.24 27.64
N GLU A 131 6.54 -11.77 28.45
CA GLU A 131 5.19 -11.40 28.02
C GLU A 131 5.15 -9.93 27.57
N PHE A 132 4.53 -9.65 26.42
CA PHE A 132 4.31 -8.28 25.96
C PHE A 132 3.34 -7.54 26.88
N ARG A 133 3.79 -6.45 27.50
CA ARG A 133 2.98 -5.62 28.42
C ARG A 133 2.57 -4.29 27.81
N LEU A 134 3.52 -3.60 27.19
CA LEU A 134 3.35 -2.27 26.63
C LEU A 134 4.35 -2.06 25.50
N GLY A 135 3.93 -1.36 24.45
CA GLY A 135 4.81 -0.92 23.38
C GLY A 135 4.48 0.52 22.98
N GLN A 136 5.50 1.24 22.53
CA GLN A 136 5.38 2.59 22.00
C GLN A 136 6.08 2.64 20.64
N ALA A 137 5.41 3.25 19.67
CA ALA A 137 5.98 3.56 18.38
C ALA A 137 5.81 5.06 18.12
N GLN A 138 6.86 5.69 17.60
CA GLN A 138 6.87 7.09 17.21
C GLN A 138 7.55 7.21 15.86
N LEU A 139 6.95 8.00 14.99
CA LEU A 139 7.57 8.42 13.74
C LEU A 139 7.59 9.94 13.73
N LEU A 140 8.75 10.49 13.36
CA LEU A 140 8.95 11.91 13.12
C LEU A 140 9.41 12.03 11.68
N GLU A 141 8.62 12.68 10.84
CA GLU A 141 8.98 12.95 9.45
C GLU A 141 9.50 14.38 9.30
N PRO A 142 10.47 14.63 8.40
CA PRO A 142 10.95 15.98 8.15
C PRO A 142 9.83 16.91 7.68
N TYR A 143 9.79 18.12 8.24
CA TYR A 143 8.71 19.08 7.97
C TYR A 143 8.56 19.43 6.47
N TYR A 144 9.67 19.49 5.71
CA TYR A 144 9.65 19.79 4.28
C TYR A 144 8.88 18.76 3.44
N TYR A 145 8.58 17.57 3.98
CA TYR A 145 7.73 16.59 3.29
C TYR A 145 6.31 17.12 3.08
N ARG A 146 5.90 18.10 3.89
CA ARG A 146 4.68 18.89 3.71
C ARG A 146 4.68 19.73 2.44
N ASP A 147 5.81 20.05 1.85
CA ASP A 147 5.83 20.82 0.60
C ASP A 147 5.99 19.90 -0.64
N SER A 148 5.82 18.59 -0.45
CA SER A 148 5.93 17.59 -1.51
C SER A 148 4.56 17.11 -2.01
N ASN A 149 4.57 16.31 -3.07
CA ASN A 149 3.36 15.67 -3.64
C ASN A 149 2.57 14.81 -2.63
N PHE A 150 3.17 14.49 -1.49
CA PHE A 150 2.51 13.86 -0.36
C PHE A 150 1.26 14.63 0.11
N GLN A 151 1.28 15.96 0.14
CA GLN A 151 0.11 16.75 0.56
C GLN A 151 -1.05 16.70 -0.43
N ASN A 152 -0.82 16.29 -1.68
CA ASN A 152 -1.90 16.21 -2.66
C ASN A 152 -2.94 15.13 -2.31
N TRP A 153 -2.59 14.19 -1.42
CA TRP A 153 -3.47 13.07 -1.07
C TRP A 153 -3.47 12.71 0.42
N CYS A 154 -2.44 13.06 1.20
CA CYS A 154 -2.44 12.87 2.65
C CYS A 154 -3.17 14.03 3.37
N THR A 155 -4.46 14.18 3.09
CA THR A 155 -5.36 15.18 3.71
C THR A 155 -6.48 14.48 4.46
N CYS A 156 -7.06 15.09 5.50
CA CYS A 156 -8.13 14.48 6.31
C CYS A 156 -9.37 13.99 5.52
N GLU A 157 -9.55 14.44 4.27
CA GLU A 157 -10.60 13.97 3.37
C GLU A 157 -10.23 12.66 2.67
N ASN A 158 -8.94 12.46 2.36
CA ASN A 158 -8.44 11.37 1.51
C ASN A 158 -7.63 10.30 2.26
N SER A 159 -6.88 10.67 3.30
CA SER A 159 -6.11 9.76 4.15
C SER A 159 -5.77 10.46 5.47
N ASP A 160 -4.84 9.93 6.24
CA ASP A 160 -4.31 10.56 7.45
C ASP A 160 -2.99 9.91 7.85
N MET A 161 -2.25 10.52 8.78
CA MET A 161 -0.94 10.02 9.19
C MET A 161 -1.00 8.63 9.86
N PHE A 162 -2.10 8.32 10.56
CA PHE A 162 -2.29 7.02 11.17
C PHE A 162 -2.52 5.95 10.09
N THR A 163 -3.32 6.23 9.07
CA THR A 163 -3.58 5.31 7.97
C THR A 163 -2.36 5.17 7.05
N TYR A 164 -1.71 6.27 6.71
CA TYR A 164 -0.51 6.31 5.88
C TYR A 164 0.65 5.52 6.50
N VAL A 165 0.97 5.73 7.78
CA VAL A 165 2.16 5.11 8.39
C VAL A 165 1.92 4.47 9.74
N GLY A 166 0.96 4.97 10.53
CA GLY A 166 0.54 4.37 11.80
C GLY A 166 0.16 2.88 11.66
N CYS A 167 -0.47 2.51 10.55
CA CYS A 167 -0.91 1.14 10.27
C CYS A 167 0.25 0.13 10.28
N HIS A 168 1.48 0.54 9.91
CA HIS A 168 2.66 -0.31 10.00
C HIS A 168 2.99 -0.71 11.45
N TYR A 169 2.75 0.18 12.42
CA TYR A 169 3.07 -0.09 13.81
C TYR A 169 2.01 -0.97 14.47
N VAL A 170 0.74 -0.76 14.13
CA VAL A 170 -0.34 -1.68 14.51
C VAL A 170 -0.07 -3.07 13.97
N ASP A 171 0.28 -3.15 12.68
CA ASP A 171 0.69 -4.38 12.02
C ASP A 171 1.89 -5.04 12.71
N MET A 172 2.93 -4.26 13.04
CA MET A 172 4.15 -4.78 13.64
C MET A 172 3.91 -5.46 14.99
N VAL A 173 3.04 -4.89 15.83
CA VAL A 173 2.67 -5.50 17.12
C VAL A 173 2.04 -6.87 16.86
N ALA A 174 1.09 -6.96 15.94
CA ALA A 174 0.46 -8.23 15.59
C ALA A 174 1.45 -9.23 14.96
N PHE A 175 2.33 -8.76 14.08
CA PHE A 175 3.32 -9.58 13.41
C PHE A 175 4.33 -10.21 14.38
N ILE A 176 4.88 -9.41 15.29
CA ILE A 176 5.86 -9.86 16.29
C ILE A 176 5.17 -10.77 17.31
N THR A 177 4.08 -10.28 17.92
CA THR A 177 3.51 -10.88 19.13
C THR A 177 2.42 -11.93 18.86
N GLY A 178 1.72 -11.84 17.73
CA GLY A 178 0.50 -12.61 17.46
C GLY A 178 -0.76 -12.04 18.11
N LEU A 179 -0.66 -10.95 18.88
CA LEU A 179 -1.81 -10.29 19.52
C LEU A 179 -2.63 -9.50 18.50
N ARG A 180 -3.94 -9.43 18.70
CA ARG A 180 -4.85 -8.63 17.89
C ARG A 180 -5.43 -7.50 18.74
N PRO A 181 -5.58 -6.28 18.19
CA PRO A 181 -6.23 -5.18 18.91
C PRO A 181 -7.69 -5.53 19.19
N VAL A 182 -8.17 -5.17 20.39
CA VAL A 182 -9.57 -5.35 20.82
C VAL A 182 -10.29 -4.03 21.08
N SER A 183 -9.53 -2.95 21.23
CA SER A 183 -10.04 -1.60 21.48
C SER A 183 -9.04 -0.59 20.93
N VAL A 184 -9.55 0.58 20.51
CA VAL A 184 -8.73 1.68 20.02
C VAL A 184 -9.20 2.99 20.65
N SER A 185 -8.24 3.88 20.90
CA SER A 185 -8.50 5.28 21.25
C SER A 185 -7.60 6.13 20.36
N VAL A 186 -8.15 7.21 19.80
CA VAL A 186 -7.43 8.12 18.90
C VAL A 186 -7.62 9.54 19.38
N TYR A 187 -6.54 10.31 19.35
CA TYR A 187 -6.55 11.75 19.58
C TYR A 187 -5.68 12.41 18.51
N GLY A 188 -6.17 13.48 17.92
CA GLY A 188 -5.48 14.21 16.86
C GLY A 188 -5.83 15.69 16.89
N ILE A 189 -4.94 16.51 16.33
CA ILE A 189 -5.15 17.95 16.12
C ILE A 189 -5.45 18.12 14.64
N VAL A 190 -6.57 18.77 14.32
CA VAL A 190 -6.87 19.14 12.93
C VAL A 190 -5.91 20.25 12.54
N ASP A 191 -5.14 20.00 11.48
CA ASP A 191 -4.25 20.99 10.89
C ASP A 191 -5.07 22.20 10.42
N LYS A 192 -4.57 23.42 10.64
CA LYS A 192 -5.31 24.66 10.35
C LYS A 192 -4.96 25.24 8.99
#